data_AF-A0A257AG25-F1
#
_entry.id   AF-A0A257AG25-F1
#
_cell.length_a   1.000
_cell.length_b   1.000
_cell.length_c   1.000
_cell.angle_alpha   90.00
_cell.angle_beta   90.00
_cell.angle_gamma   90.00
#
_symmetry.space_group_name_H-M   'P 1'
#
loop_
_entity.id
_entity.type
_entity.pdbx_description
1 polymer ?
#
loop_
_entity_poly.entity_id
_entity_poly.type
_entity_poly.pdbx_seq_one_letter_code
_entity_poly.pdbx_strand_id
1 'polypeptide(L)'
;MWQEELMELQRSKWSGWPSSFPLPSSLGEAGGISRNRLISEITLTWRCVKLKLFKVNQLSYSEDVFSIIEEEIRSESGKVGVITNAQFLKLAYEVKKRFKDRVELKRGRLARGLGQVLGCDFSAARVESRKLIFLGDGLFHPIGARISTGKEVLSLNPVTCEQINVEKEAERFLKMRFHSIFRAKRSNSFGVILGAMRGQFRMSRRDEYVMDEISEVEW
;
A
#
# COMPACT_ATOMS: atom_id res chain seq x y z
N MET A 1 40.99 16.65 8.64
CA MET A 1 41.02 17.32 7.33
C MET A 1 40.15 16.67 6.22
N TRP A 2 39.23 15.74 6.51
CA TRP A 2 38.22 15.27 5.51
C TRP A 2 36.80 15.14 6.10
N GLN A 3 36.58 15.62 7.32
CA GLN A 3 35.25 15.67 7.98
C GLN A 3 34.77 17.10 8.26
N GLU A 4 35.66 18.11 8.24
CA GLU A 4 35.29 19.51 8.48
C GLU A 4 34.77 20.21 7.21
N GLU A 5 35.37 19.96 6.03
CA GLU A 5 34.90 20.55 4.76
C GLU A 5 33.49 20.10 4.34
N LEU A 6 33.08 18.87 4.68
CA LEU A 6 31.72 18.38 4.41
C LEU A 6 30.67 18.99 5.37
N MET A 7 31.08 19.38 6.58
CA MET A 7 30.21 20.00 7.58
C MET A 7 30.00 21.50 7.29
N GLU A 8 30.97 22.19 6.68
CA GLU A 8 30.86 23.60 6.25
C GLU A 8 30.02 23.79 4.98
N LEU A 9 30.04 22.82 4.05
CA LEU A 9 29.17 22.80 2.88
C LEU A 9 27.69 22.56 3.21
N GLN A 10 27.37 21.91 4.33
CA GLN A 10 25.98 21.76 4.80
C GLN A 10 25.47 22.99 5.56
N ARG A 11 26.32 23.69 6.34
CA ARG A 11 25.90 24.89 7.07
C ARG A 11 25.71 26.13 6.18
N SER A 12 26.53 26.29 5.13
CA SER A 12 26.46 27.46 4.24
C SER A 12 25.26 27.47 3.28
N LYS A 13 24.54 26.34 3.12
CA LYS A 13 23.35 26.25 2.24
C LYS A 13 22.01 26.44 2.96
N TRP A 14 22.00 26.67 4.27
CA TRP A 14 20.78 26.72 5.11
C TRP A 14 20.61 28.01 5.93
N SER A 15 21.16 29.14 5.47
CA SER A 15 21.05 30.44 6.17
C SER A 15 20.38 31.57 5.37
N GLY A 16 19.56 31.25 4.36
CA GLY A 16 18.88 32.27 3.57
C GLY A 16 17.60 31.78 2.88
N TRP A 17 16.55 31.51 3.66
CA TRP A 17 15.20 31.42 3.11
C TRP A 17 14.53 32.80 3.23
N PRO A 18 14.18 33.48 2.13
CA PRO A 18 13.37 34.69 2.19
C PRO A 18 11.92 34.34 2.54
N SER A 19 11.28 35.18 3.36
CA SER A 19 9.92 35.04 3.89
C SER A 19 8.78 35.25 2.87
N SER A 20 9.04 35.09 1.58
CA SER A 20 8.04 35.22 0.52
C SER A 20 8.55 34.58 -0.76
N PHE A 21 7.88 33.53 -1.24
CA PHE A 21 8.18 32.89 -2.53
C PHE A 21 7.33 33.55 -3.63
N PRO A 22 7.92 34.26 -4.61
CA PRO A 22 7.25 34.54 -5.87
C PRO A 22 7.44 33.34 -6.81
N LEU A 23 6.36 32.89 -7.45
CA LEU A 23 6.41 31.86 -8.50
C LEU A 23 7.19 32.40 -9.72
N PRO A 24 8.15 31.65 -10.30
CA PRO A 24 8.78 32.06 -11.54
C PRO A 24 7.85 31.78 -12.72
N SER A 25 7.53 32.85 -13.44
CA SER A 25 7.05 32.83 -14.81
C SER A 25 8.19 32.49 -15.77
N SER A 26 7.89 31.60 -16.74
CA SER A 26 8.68 31.22 -17.92
C SER A 26 9.52 29.92 -17.85
N LEU A 27 9.27 29.09 -18.86
CA LEU A 27 9.95 27.84 -19.19
C LEU A 27 11.38 28.11 -19.71
N GLY A 28 12.33 27.30 -19.27
CA GLY A 28 13.64 27.14 -19.91
C GLY A 28 13.96 25.65 -20.03
N GLU A 29 14.17 25.20 -21.26
CA GLU A 29 14.56 23.84 -21.63
C GLU A 29 15.99 23.52 -21.18
N ALA A 30 16.23 22.32 -20.63
CA ALA A 30 17.55 21.69 -20.62
C ALA A 30 17.45 20.15 -20.46
N GLY A 31 17.76 19.43 -21.55
CA GLY A 31 18.67 18.28 -21.57
C GLY A 31 18.33 16.96 -20.84
N GLY A 32 17.90 15.96 -21.62
CA GLY A 32 18.68 14.71 -21.80
C GLY A 32 18.90 13.70 -20.66
N ILE A 33 17.85 12.93 -20.32
CA ILE A 33 17.80 11.46 -20.09
C ILE A 33 18.86 10.77 -19.20
N SER A 34 18.40 10.21 -18.07
CA SER A 34 18.45 8.75 -17.85
C SER A 34 17.22 8.29 -17.04
N ARG A 35 16.48 7.34 -17.61
CA ARG A 35 15.13 6.91 -17.19
C ARG A 35 15.22 5.95 -16.01
N ASN A 36 15.10 6.45 -14.78
CA ASN A 36 14.75 5.58 -13.65
C ASN A 36 13.24 5.32 -13.65
N ARG A 37 12.95 4.04 -13.88
CA ARG A 37 11.64 3.43 -14.13
C ARG A 37 10.86 3.35 -12.80
N LEU A 38 9.90 4.24 -12.61
CA LEU A 38 8.94 4.17 -11.50
C LEU A 38 7.93 3.05 -11.79
N ILE A 39 8.13 1.90 -11.14
CA ILE A 39 7.25 0.73 -11.22
C ILE A 39 6.29 0.82 -10.04
N SER A 40 5.06 1.25 -10.34
CA SER A 40 3.86 1.32 -9.48
C SER A 40 3.57 2.65 -8.77
N GLU A 41 2.64 3.41 -9.36
CA GLU A 41 1.71 4.27 -8.64
C GLU A 41 0.29 3.99 -9.13
N ILE A 42 -0.61 3.68 -8.20
CA ILE A 42 -2.02 3.40 -8.47
C ILE A 42 -2.79 4.70 -8.34
N THR A 43 -3.59 5.04 -9.35
CA THR A 43 -4.35 6.29 -9.44
C THR A 43 -5.41 6.38 -8.35
N LEU A 44 -5.08 7.07 -7.26
CA LEU A 44 -6.05 7.63 -6.32
C LEU A 44 -6.76 8.78 -7.03
N THR A 45 -8.07 8.67 -7.23
CA THR A 45 -8.84 9.72 -7.88
C THR A 45 -8.82 10.99 -7.01
N TRP A 46 -8.20 12.08 -7.49
CA TRP A 46 -8.87 13.28 -8.03
C TRP A 46 -7.95 14.52 -8.09
N ARG A 47 -7.96 15.15 -9.28
CA ARG A 47 -7.64 16.56 -9.65
C ARG A 47 -6.22 17.12 -9.38
N CYS A 48 -5.20 16.66 -10.12
CA CYS A 48 -4.16 17.53 -10.72
C CYS A 48 -3.25 16.79 -11.72
N VAL A 49 -2.88 17.52 -12.78
CA VAL A 49 -1.94 17.25 -13.89
C VAL A 49 -2.38 16.20 -14.93
N LYS A 50 -2.64 16.67 -16.17
CA LYS A 50 -2.63 15.86 -17.40
C LYS A 50 -1.19 15.38 -17.64
N LEU A 51 -0.74 14.38 -16.91
CA LEU A 51 0.43 13.59 -17.29
C LEU A 51 -0.07 12.40 -18.12
N LYS A 52 0.65 12.08 -19.21
CA LYS A 52 0.42 10.84 -19.97
C LYS A 52 0.57 9.67 -19.01
N LEU A 53 -0.57 9.07 -18.63
CA LEU A 53 -0.62 7.91 -17.78
C LEU A 53 -0.13 6.71 -18.60
N PHE A 54 1.03 6.15 -18.23
CA PHE A 54 1.49 4.90 -18.84
C PHE A 54 0.67 3.76 -18.25
N LYS A 55 0.09 2.94 -19.13
CA LYS A 55 -0.64 1.73 -18.77
C LYS A 55 0.35 0.78 -18.08
N VAL A 56 0.02 0.33 -16.86
CA VAL A 56 0.78 -0.72 -16.18
C VAL A 56 0.67 -1.97 -17.05
N ASN A 57 1.81 -2.49 -17.51
CA ASN A 57 1.85 -3.79 -18.16
C ASN A 57 1.39 -4.84 -17.15
N GLN A 58 0.37 -5.60 -17.51
CA GLN A 58 -0.02 -6.75 -16.71
C GLN A 58 1.05 -7.82 -16.84
N LEU A 59 1.37 -8.43 -15.70
CA LEU A 59 2.31 -9.53 -15.65
C LEU A 59 1.62 -10.79 -16.16
N SER A 60 2.40 -11.64 -16.83
CA SER A 60 2.00 -13.01 -17.11
C SER A 60 1.78 -13.77 -15.81
N TYR A 61 0.89 -14.76 -15.82
CA TYR A 61 0.63 -15.69 -14.72
C TYR A 61 0.63 -17.12 -15.27
N SER A 62 0.88 -18.10 -14.40
CA SER A 62 0.75 -19.51 -14.74
C SER A 62 -0.72 -19.92 -14.76
N GLU A 63 -1.10 -20.82 -15.67
CA GLU A 63 -2.45 -21.39 -15.72
C GLU A 63 -2.74 -22.30 -14.52
N ASP A 64 -1.70 -22.86 -13.89
CA ASP A 64 -1.80 -23.74 -12.72
C ASP A 64 -2.45 -23.04 -11.50
N VAL A 65 -2.41 -21.70 -11.48
CA VAL A 65 -3.06 -20.87 -10.47
C VAL A 65 -4.57 -21.16 -10.39
N PHE A 66 -5.22 -21.46 -11.51
CA PHE A 66 -6.66 -21.75 -11.50
C PHE A 66 -6.96 -23.08 -10.80
N SER A 67 -6.09 -24.09 -10.93
CA SER A 67 -6.24 -25.38 -10.24
C SER A 67 -6.16 -25.21 -8.73
N ILE A 68 -5.20 -24.41 -8.26
CA ILE A 68 -5.03 -24.08 -6.83
C ILE A 68 -6.28 -23.36 -6.29
N ILE A 69 -6.77 -22.36 -7.02
CA ILE A 69 -7.98 -21.63 -6.62
C ILE A 69 -9.19 -22.57 -6.60
N GLU A 70 -9.29 -23.49 -7.56
CA GLU A 70 -10.38 -24.46 -7.61
C GLU A 70 -10.37 -25.41 -6.40
N GLU A 71 -9.21 -25.88 -5.99
CA GLU A 71 -9.04 -26.68 -4.76
C GLU A 71 -9.51 -25.91 -3.52
N GLU A 72 -9.12 -24.64 -3.40
CA GLU A 72 -9.53 -23.78 -2.29
C GLU A 72 -11.03 -23.45 -2.29
N ILE A 73 -11.64 -23.35 -3.47
CA ILE A 73 -13.09 -23.19 -3.59
C ILE A 73 -13.84 -24.46 -3.18
N ARG A 74 -13.26 -25.65 -3.42
CA ARG A 74 -13.86 -26.94 -3.08
C ARG A 74 -13.72 -27.27 -1.59
N SER A 75 -12.63 -26.87 -0.95
CA SER A 75 -12.43 -27.01 0.50
C SER A 75 -13.36 -26.12 1.32
N GLU A 76 -13.81 -24.99 0.74
CA GLU A 76 -14.69 -24.04 1.41
C GLU A 76 -16.18 -24.36 1.17
N SER A 77 -16.96 -24.34 2.25
CA SER A 77 -18.41 -24.59 2.21
C SER A 77 -19.18 -23.44 1.55
N GLY A 78 -18.63 -22.23 1.62
CA GLY A 78 -19.19 -21.01 1.08
C GLY A 78 -18.45 -20.45 -0.13
N LYS A 79 -18.61 -19.14 -0.34
CA LYS A 79 -17.85 -18.38 -1.32
C LYS A 79 -16.46 -18.04 -0.77
N VAL A 80 -15.51 -17.83 -1.67
CA VAL A 80 -14.20 -17.25 -1.35
C VAL A 80 -14.14 -15.81 -1.84
N GLY A 81 -13.56 -14.92 -1.04
CA GLY A 81 -13.26 -13.57 -1.49
C GLY A 81 -11.94 -13.55 -2.24
N VAL A 82 -11.87 -12.80 -3.35
CA VAL A 82 -10.60 -12.60 -4.07
C VAL A 82 -10.19 -11.13 -3.96
N ILE A 83 -8.94 -10.92 -3.55
CA ILE A 83 -8.31 -9.61 -3.52
C ILE A 83 -6.99 -9.62 -4.29
N THR A 84 -6.55 -8.46 -4.78
CA THR A 84 -5.35 -8.37 -5.61
C THR A 84 -4.77 -6.96 -5.63
N ASN A 85 -3.53 -6.83 -6.11
CA ASN A 85 -2.93 -5.54 -6.43
C ASN A 85 -3.30 -5.08 -7.86
N ALA A 86 -2.77 -3.94 -8.32
CA ALA A 86 -3.10 -3.44 -9.66
C ALA A 86 -2.59 -4.30 -10.83
N GLN A 87 -1.51 -5.07 -10.62
CA GLN A 87 -0.83 -5.82 -11.68
C GLN A 87 -1.65 -7.04 -12.12
N PHE A 88 -2.32 -7.71 -11.18
CA PHE A 88 -3.10 -8.93 -11.41
C PHE A 88 -4.61 -8.72 -11.45
N LEU A 89 -5.07 -7.48 -11.69
CA LEU A 89 -6.49 -7.14 -11.80
C LEU A 89 -7.26 -7.95 -12.84
N LYS A 90 -6.66 -8.20 -14.01
CA LYS A 90 -7.32 -9.01 -15.06
C LYS A 90 -7.47 -10.45 -14.63
N LEU A 91 -6.45 -11.02 -13.97
CA LEU A 91 -6.53 -12.37 -13.42
C LEU A 91 -7.68 -12.49 -12.42
N ALA A 92 -7.86 -11.52 -11.50
CA ALA A 92 -8.99 -11.53 -10.58
C ALA A 92 -10.36 -11.56 -11.32
N TYR A 93 -10.49 -10.84 -12.44
CA TYR A 93 -11.70 -10.90 -13.27
C TYR A 93 -11.87 -12.22 -14.01
N GLU A 94 -10.78 -12.82 -14.48
CA GLU A 94 -10.81 -14.15 -15.11
C GLU A 94 -11.20 -15.24 -14.09
N VAL A 95 -10.67 -15.19 -12.88
CA VAL A 95 -11.07 -16.05 -11.75
C VAL A 95 -12.56 -15.90 -11.46
N LYS A 96 -13.06 -14.65 -11.35
CA LYS A 96 -14.49 -14.39 -11.17
C LYS A 96 -15.34 -14.91 -12.33
N LYS A 97 -14.86 -14.82 -13.58
CA LYS A 97 -15.57 -15.33 -14.76
C LYS A 97 -15.63 -16.86 -14.74
N ARG A 98 -14.54 -17.52 -14.35
CA ARG A 98 -14.42 -18.99 -14.35
C ARG A 98 -15.25 -19.64 -13.25
N PHE A 99 -15.20 -19.10 -12.04
CA PHE A 99 -15.86 -19.68 -10.86
C PHE A 99 -17.15 -18.96 -10.44
N LYS A 100 -17.58 -17.95 -11.21
CA LYS A 100 -18.87 -17.26 -11.12
C LYS A 100 -19.27 -16.88 -9.68
N ASP A 101 -20.32 -17.48 -9.16
CA ASP A 101 -20.94 -17.18 -7.87
C ASP A 101 -20.14 -17.67 -6.67
N ARG A 102 -19.19 -18.60 -6.87
CA ARG A 102 -18.28 -19.10 -5.82
C ARG A 102 -17.21 -18.08 -5.41
N VAL A 103 -16.98 -17.05 -6.23
CA VAL A 103 -15.97 -16.01 -5.98
C VAL A 103 -16.64 -14.66 -5.72
N GLU A 104 -16.22 -13.97 -4.67
CA GLU A 104 -16.69 -12.61 -4.36
C GLU A 104 -15.59 -11.59 -4.64
N LEU A 105 -15.92 -10.55 -5.42
CA LEU A 105 -15.07 -9.39 -5.65
C LEU A 105 -15.82 -8.15 -5.20
N LYS A 106 -15.19 -7.30 -4.40
CA LYS A 106 -15.74 -6.03 -3.94
C LYS A 106 -14.88 -4.86 -4.37
N ARG A 107 -15.51 -3.73 -4.69
CA ARG A 107 -14.80 -2.49 -4.99
C ARG A 107 -14.27 -1.85 -3.71
N GLY A 108 -12.99 -1.52 -3.68
CA GLY A 108 -12.41 -0.70 -2.62
C GLY A 108 -12.95 0.74 -2.65
N ARG A 109 -12.82 1.45 -1.53
CA ARG A 109 -13.23 2.86 -1.37
C ARG A 109 -12.35 3.78 -2.21
N LEU A 110 -11.05 3.51 -2.23
CA LEU A 110 -10.04 4.31 -2.94
C LEU A 110 -9.58 3.62 -4.23
N ALA A 111 -9.62 2.29 -4.25
CA ALA A 111 -9.21 1.51 -5.40
C ALA A 111 -10.24 1.57 -6.55
N ARG A 112 -9.77 1.41 -7.80
CA ARG A 112 -10.63 1.52 -8.99
C ARG A 112 -11.20 0.18 -9.44
N GLY A 113 -10.44 -0.91 -9.30
CA GLY A 113 -10.85 -2.25 -9.71
C GLY A 113 -11.61 -3.03 -8.62
N LEU A 114 -12.38 -4.04 -9.03
CA LEU A 114 -12.99 -4.98 -8.09
C LEU A 114 -11.93 -5.95 -7.56
N GLY A 115 -11.97 -6.25 -6.27
CA GLY A 115 -10.95 -7.01 -5.57
C GLY A 115 -9.64 -6.23 -5.34
N GLN A 116 -9.50 -5.02 -5.89
CA GLN A 116 -8.25 -4.27 -5.76
C GLN A 116 -8.07 -3.74 -4.34
N VAL A 117 -6.97 -4.12 -3.70
CA VAL A 117 -6.50 -3.53 -2.44
C VAL A 117 -5.33 -2.59 -2.70
N LEU A 118 -5.22 -1.57 -1.86
CA LEU A 118 -4.08 -0.67 -1.80
C LEU A 118 -3.38 -0.85 -0.46
N GLY A 119 -2.13 -0.38 -0.37
CA GLY A 119 -1.42 -0.46 0.90
C GLY A 119 -2.08 0.34 2.03
N CYS A 120 -2.92 1.32 1.68
CA CYS A 120 -3.67 2.16 2.62
C CYS A 120 -5.19 1.90 2.60
N ASP A 121 -5.68 0.96 1.80
CA ASP A 121 -7.12 0.66 1.67
C ASP A 121 -7.39 -0.83 1.46
N PHE A 122 -7.95 -1.45 2.49
CA PHE A 122 -8.37 -2.86 2.51
C PHE A 122 -9.90 -3.02 2.47
N SER A 123 -10.67 -1.97 2.16
CA SER A 123 -12.14 -2.05 2.12
C SER A 123 -12.67 -3.06 1.07
N ALA A 124 -11.89 -3.33 0.01
CA ALA A 124 -12.19 -4.39 -0.95
C ALA A 124 -12.15 -5.81 -0.33
N ALA A 125 -11.40 -6.00 0.77
CA ALA A 125 -11.33 -7.27 1.48
C ALA A 125 -12.51 -7.51 2.44
N ARG A 126 -13.36 -6.50 2.67
CA ARG A 126 -14.57 -6.60 3.53
C ARG A 126 -15.76 -7.17 2.75
N VAL A 127 -15.57 -8.35 2.19
CA VAL A 127 -16.58 -9.20 1.53
C VAL A 127 -17.40 -9.97 2.58
N GLU A 128 -18.38 -10.78 2.18
CA GLU A 128 -19.12 -11.67 3.10
C GLU A 128 -18.35 -12.97 3.38
N SER A 129 -17.69 -13.50 2.34
CA SER A 129 -16.87 -14.72 2.37
C SER A 129 -15.90 -14.79 3.57
N ARG A 130 -15.83 -15.92 4.29
CA ARG A 130 -14.95 -16.07 5.48
C ARG A 130 -13.47 -16.16 5.14
N LYS A 131 -13.15 -16.70 3.97
CA LYS A 131 -11.80 -16.88 3.45
C LYS A 131 -11.51 -15.91 2.30
N LEU A 132 -10.26 -15.43 2.25
CA LEU A 132 -9.75 -14.57 1.19
C LEU A 132 -8.57 -15.24 0.47
N ILE A 133 -8.52 -15.08 -0.84
CA ILE A 133 -7.36 -15.40 -1.67
C ILE A 133 -6.78 -14.08 -2.18
N PHE A 134 -5.53 -13.81 -1.84
CA PHE A 134 -4.78 -12.69 -2.39
C PHE A 134 -3.97 -13.14 -3.61
N LEU A 135 -4.22 -12.51 -4.76
CA LEU A 135 -3.49 -12.75 -6.00
C LEU A 135 -2.44 -11.66 -6.18
N GLY A 136 -1.18 -12.01 -5.94
CA GLY A 136 -0.06 -11.10 -6.13
C GLY A 136 1.21 -11.59 -5.45
N ASP A 137 2.25 -10.79 -5.59
CA ASP A 137 3.51 -11.00 -4.89
C ASP A 137 3.60 -10.14 -3.63
N GLY A 138 4.47 -10.57 -2.70
CA GLY A 138 4.74 -9.90 -1.45
C GLY A 138 3.65 -10.11 -0.39
N LEU A 139 4.05 -9.97 0.87
CA LEU A 139 3.20 -10.27 2.03
C LEU A 139 2.47 -9.06 2.62
N PHE A 140 2.79 -7.85 2.17
CA PHE A 140 2.26 -6.63 2.79
C PHE A 140 0.72 -6.52 2.70
N HIS A 141 0.16 -6.70 1.50
CA HIS A 141 -1.28 -6.68 1.30
C HIS A 141 -2.02 -7.83 1.99
N PRO A 142 -1.59 -9.11 1.87
CA PRO A 142 -2.30 -10.19 2.53
C PRO A 142 -2.23 -10.08 4.06
N ILE A 143 -1.10 -9.69 4.65
CA ILE A 143 -1.00 -9.42 6.10
C ILE A 143 -1.97 -8.30 6.52
N GLY A 144 -1.99 -7.20 5.76
CA GLY A 144 -2.90 -6.09 6.03
C GLY A 144 -4.38 -6.50 5.92
N ALA A 145 -4.73 -7.34 4.95
CA ALA A 145 -6.08 -7.90 4.82
C ALA A 145 -6.43 -8.80 6.01
N ARG A 146 -5.53 -9.70 6.42
CA ARG A 146 -5.71 -10.59 7.58
C ARG A 146 -5.98 -9.82 8.86
N ILE A 147 -5.15 -8.81 9.15
CA ILE A 147 -5.27 -7.98 10.37
C ILE A 147 -6.53 -7.09 10.32
N SER A 148 -6.83 -6.46 9.18
CA SER A 148 -7.93 -5.50 9.08
C SER A 148 -9.33 -6.12 9.04
N THR A 149 -9.42 -7.38 8.60
CA THR A 149 -10.69 -8.10 8.43
C THR A 149 -10.88 -9.23 9.44
N GLY A 150 -9.82 -9.77 10.03
CA GLY A 150 -9.89 -10.94 10.89
C GLY A 150 -10.09 -12.27 10.15
N LYS A 151 -10.13 -12.26 8.81
CA LYS A 151 -10.43 -13.41 7.95
C LYS A 151 -9.20 -14.24 7.64
N GLU A 152 -9.38 -15.53 7.37
CA GLU A 152 -8.31 -16.36 6.82
C GLU A 152 -7.88 -15.83 5.45
N VAL A 153 -6.58 -15.73 5.22
CA VAL A 153 -6.01 -15.22 3.96
C VAL A 153 -4.97 -16.21 3.44
N LEU A 154 -5.20 -16.70 2.22
CA LEU A 154 -4.20 -17.40 1.42
C LEU A 154 -3.54 -16.38 0.49
N SER A 155 -2.23 -16.21 0.58
CA SER A 155 -1.45 -15.48 -0.40
C SER A 155 -1.01 -16.43 -1.51
N LEU A 156 -1.37 -16.11 -2.75
CA LEU A 156 -1.05 -16.91 -3.93
C LEU A 156 -0.31 -16.03 -4.94
N ASN A 157 0.96 -16.35 -5.18
CA ASN A 157 1.76 -15.70 -6.20
C ASN A 157 1.37 -16.25 -7.58
N PRO A 158 0.79 -15.44 -8.49
CA PRO A 158 0.29 -15.95 -9.76
C PRO A 158 1.39 -16.37 -10.76
N VAL A 159 2.63 -15.99 -10.51
CA VAL A 159 3.77 -16.29 -11.39
C VAL A 159 4.46 -17.58 -10.95
N THR A 160 4.71 -17.71 -9.65
CA THR A 160 5.45 -18.86 -9.08
C THR A 160 4.55 -19.98 -8.56
N CYS A 161 3.23 -19.73 -8.47
CA CYS A 161 2.25 -20.60 -7.82
C CYS A 161 2.53 -20.87 -6.34
N GLU A 162 3.39 -20.07 -5.71
CA GLU A 162 3.69 -20.18 -4.28
C GLU A 162 2.46 -19.80 -3.46
N GLN A 163 2.16 -20.65 -2.47
CA GLN A 163 1.04 -20.51 -1.55
C GLN A 163 1.55 -20.29 -0.13
N ILE A 164 1.07 -19.23 0.51
CA ILE A 164 1.41 -18.91 1.90
C ILE A 164 0.11 -18.68 2.67
N ASN A 165 -0.12 -19.48 3.71
CA ASN A 165 -1.15 -19.17 4.71
C ASN A 165 -0.61 -18.09 5.64
N VAL A 166 -1.28 -16.94 5.66
CA VAL A 166 -0.75 -15.67 6.19
C VAL A 166 -0.84 -15.57 7.72
N GLU A 167 -1.39 -16.58 8.40
CA GLU A 167 -1.64 -16.54 9.84
C GLU A 167 -0.36 -16.23 10.65
N LYS A 168 0.71 -17.00 10.40
CA LYS A 168 1.96 -16.88 11.16
C LYS A 168 2.66 -15.56 10.88
N GLU A 169 2.61 -15.09 9.64
CA GLU A 169 3.19 -13.83 9.18
C GLU A 169 2.46 -12.64 9.82
N ALA A 170 1.13 -12.70 9.89
CA ALA A 170 0.32 -11.68 10.54
C ALA A 170 0.57 -11.63 12.06
N GLU A 171 0.63 -12.78 12.73
CA GLU A 171 0.99 -12.85 14.15
C GLU A 171 2.38 -12.26 14.41
N ARG A 172 3.37 -12.66 13.60
CA ARG A 172 4.74 -12.15 13.70
C ARG A 172 4.77 -10.64 13.51
N PHE A 173 4.05 -10.11 12.52
CA PHE A 173 3.95 -8.68 12.28
C PHE A 173 3.34 -7.95 13.49
N LEU A 174 2.25 -8.45 14.06
CA LEU A 174 1.62 -7.85 15.25
C LEU A 174 2.57 -7.86 16.45
N LYS A 175 3.29 -8.96 16.70
CA LYS A 175 4.31 -9.03 17.77
C LYS A 175 5.39 -7.97 17.60
N MET A 176 5.87 -7.76 16.37
CA MET A 176 6.83 -6.69 16.07
C MET A 176 6.24 -5.30 16.36
N ARG A 177 4.97 -5.07 16.03
CA ARG A 177 4.30 -3.79 16.32
C ARG A 177 4.10 -3.56 17.81
N PHE A 178 3.69 -4.57 18.58
CA PHE A 178 3.62 -4.48 20.03
C PHE A 178 4.97 -4.17 20.66
N HIS A 179 6.04 -4.78 20.18
CA HIS A 179 7.40 -4.45 20.63
C HIS A 179 7.75 -2.97 20.36
N SER A 180 7.46 -2.45 19.17
CA SER A 180 7.68 -1.04 18.86
C SER A 180 6.86 -0.10 19.75
N ILE A 181 5.58 -0.40 19.98
CA ILE A 181 4.70 0.39 20.86
C ILE A 181 5.24 0.38 22.29
N PHE A 182 5.65 -0.78 22.81
CA PHE A 182 6.18 -0.90 24.16
C PHE A 182 7.50 -0.14 24.35
N ARG A 183 8.36 -0.11 23.32
CA ARG A 183 9.56 0.73 23.33
C ARG A 183 9.21 2.22 23.31
N ALA A 184 8.25 2.61 22.48
CA ALA A 184 7.80 4.00 22.38
C ALA A 184 7.22 4.51 23.71
N LYS A 185 6.54 3.66 24.49
CA LYS A 185 5.99 4.02 25.81
C LYS A 185 7.03 4.55 26.81
N ARG A 186 8.33 4.24 26.62
CA ARG A 186 9.42 4.72 27.49
C ARG A 186 10.06 6.02 26.98
N SER A 187 9.50 6.65 25.96
CA SER A 187 10.06 7.85 25.33
C SER A 187 9.38 9.10 25.87
N ASN A 188 10.16 10.12 26.21
CA ASN A 188 9.65 11.39 26.75
C ASN A 188 9.39 12.45 25.66
N SER A 189 9.71 12.14 24.41
CA SER A 189 9.62 13.07 23.29
C SER A 189 9.25 12.33 22.01
N PHE A 190 8.31 12.89 21.25
CA PHE A 190 7.83 12.32 19.99
C PHE A 190 7.95 13.32 18.85
N GLY A 191 8.33 12.82 17.67
CA GLY A 191 8.24 13.57 16.42
C GLY A 191 7.11 13.03 15.56
N VAL A 192 6.29 13.93 15.00
CA VAL A 192 5.21 13.58 14.08
C VAL A 192 5.66 13.84 12.64
N ILE A 193 5.63 12.81 11.81
CA ILE A 193 6.05 12.89 10.39
C ILE A 193 4.80 13.01 9.52
N LEU A 194 4.74 14.07 8.71
CA LEU A 194 3.67 14.30 7.74
C LEU A 194 4.16 14.02 6.32
N GLY A 195 3.39 13.24 5.55
CA GLY A 195 3.69 13.00 4.15
C GLY A 195 3.42 14.24 3.31
N ALA A 196 4.42 14.76 2.59
CA ALA A 196 4.28 15.95 1.75
C ALA A 196 3.47 15.71 0.46
N MET A 197 3.31 14.45 0.04
CA MET A 197 2.57 14.09 -1.16
C MET A 197 1.07 14.19 -0.93
N ARG A 198 0.33 14.73 -1.91
CA ARG A 198 -1.11 15.02 -1.80
C ARG A 198 -2.00 13.84 -1.34
N GLY A 199 -1.64 12.60 -1.67
CA GLY A 199 -2.36 11.40 -1.23
C GLY A 199 -2.03 10.93 0.20
N GLN A 200 -0.95 11.45 0.78
CA GLN A 200 -0.45 11.13 2.12
C GLN A 200 -0.60 12.30 3.09
N PHE A 201 -0.67 13.53 2.58
CA PHE A 201 -0.82 14.76 3.35
C PHE A 201 -2.20 14.79 4.03
N ARG A 202 -2.20 14.82 5.36
CA ARG A 202 -3.41 14.62 6.18
C ARG A 202 -3.65 15.70 7.23
N MET A 203 -3.20 16.94 6.98
CA MET A 203 -3.32 18.14 7.86
C MET A 203 -4.77 18.61 8.15
N SER A 204 -5.61 17.68 8.55
CA SER A 204 -6.98 17.86 9.03
C SER A 204 -6.97 17.81 10.56
N ARG A 205 -8.09 18.16 11.19
CA ARG A 205 -8.31 18.16 12.66
C ARG A 205 -7.85 16.89 13.41
N ARG A 206 -7.65 15.76 12.71
CA ARG A 206 -7.15 14.51 13.30
C ARG A 206 -5.65 14.48 13.56
N ASP A 207 -4.84 15.23 12.81
CA ASP A 207 -3.39 15.28 13.04
C ASP A 207 -3.06 16.24 14.19
N GLU A 208 -3.86 17.30 14.35
CA GLU A 208 -3.87 18.16 15.54
C GLU A 208 -4.24 17.35 16.79
N TYR A 209 -5.28 16.52 16.70
CA TYR A 209 -5.67 15.62 17.79
C TYR A 209 -4.55 14.66 18.24
N VAL A 210 -3.74 14.12 17.33
CA VAL A 210 -2.60 13.25 17.73
C VAL A 210 -1.54 14.05 18.47
N MET A 211 -1.28 15.30 18.05
CA MET A 211 -0.33 16.17 18.75
C MET A 211 -0.86 16.57 20.13
N ASP A 212 -2.16 16.92 20.22
CA ASP A 212 -2.85 17.24 21.46
C ASP A 212 -2.80 16.07 22.44
N GLU A 213 -3.18 14.86 22.00
CA GLU A 213 -3.25 13.69 22.86
C GLU A 213 -1.86 13.24 23.36
N ILE A 214 -0.80 13.36 22.52
CA ILE A 214 0.58 13.12 22.98
C ILE A 214 1.01 14.13 24.05
N SER A 215 0.52 15.37 23.99
CA SER A 215 0.85 16.41 24.97
C SER A 215 0.12 16.26 26.30
N GLU A 216 -1.02 15.54 26.31
CA GLU A 216 -1.84 15.29 27.50
C GLU A 216 -1.48 14.00 28.24
N VAL A 217 -0.67 13.11 27.66
CA VAL A 217 -0.21 11.89 28.35
C VAL A 217 0.86 12.25 29.39
N GLU A 218 0.56 12.06 30.67
CA GLU A 218 1.58 11.97 31.73
C GLU A 218 2.33 10.63 31.58
N TRP A 219 3.61 10.69 31.20
CA TRP A 219 4.48 9.55 30.91
C TRP A 219 5.20 9.00 32.16
#